data_AF-A0A822C2N0-F1
#
_entry.id   AF-A0A822C2N0-F1
#
_cell.length_a   1.000
_cell.length_b   1.000
_cell.length_c   1.000
_cell.angle_alpha   90.00
_cell.angle_beta   90.00
_cell.angle_gamma   90.00
#
_symmetry.space_group_name_H-M   'P 1'
#
loop_
_entity.id
_entity.type
_entity.pdbx_description
1 polymer ?
#
loop_
_entity_poly.entity_id
_entity_poly.type
_entity_poly.pdbx_seq_one_letter_code
_entity_poly.pdbx_strand_id
1 'polypeptide(L)' 'MEQCVQWLNENDEEILFVISSGAFGQKLVPNIHGMPKLDAIYIFCINKQRHEEWAKIGR' A
#
# COMPACT_ATOMS: atom_id res chain seq x y z
N MET A 1 -2.14 -7.38 9.11
CA MET A 1 -1.15 -6.98 8.08
C MET A 1 -0.71 -8.20 7.29
N GLU A 2 -0.20 -9.23 7.97
CA GLU A 2 0.24 -10.49 7.37
C GLU A 2 -0.79 -11.12 6.42
N GLN A 3 -2.05 -11.23 6.83
CA GLN A 3 -3.11 -11.80 5.99
C GLN A 3 -3.32 -11.04 4.66
N CYS A 4 -3.17 -9.71 4.64
CA CYS A 4 -3.29 -8.92 3.41
C CYS A 4 -2.09 -9.15 2.48
N VAL A 5 -0.88 -9.17 3.04
CA VAL A 5 0.35 -9.45 2.26
C VAL A 5 0.35 -10.88 1.74
N GLN A 6 -0.09 -11.84 2.54
CA GLN A 6 -0.24 -13.23 2.14
C GLN A 6 -1.26 -13.36 1.00
N TRP A 7 -2.45 -12.77 1.15
CA TRP A 7 -3.45 -12.79 0.09
C TRP A 7 -2.94 -12.14 -1.19
N LEU A 8 -2.24 -11.00 -1.08
CA LEU A 8 -1.57 -10.40 -2.21
C LEU A 8 -0.65 -11.42 -2.86
N ASN A 9 0.29 -12.04 -2.14
CA ASN A 9 1.22 -13.02 -2.72
C ASN A 9 0.54 -14.24 -3.38
N GLU A 10 -0.59 -14.72 -2.84
CA GLU A 10 -1.28 -15.91 -3.36
C GLU A 10 -2.08 -15.66 -4.65
N ASN A 11 -2.37 -14.40 -4.97
CA ASN A 11 -3.21 -14.04 -6.12
C ASN A 11 -2.39 -13.26 -7.16
N ASP A 12 -1.91 -13.94 -8.20
CA ASP A 12 -1.07 -13.37 -9.27
C ASP A 12 -1.82 -13.06 -10.58
N GLU A 13 -3.09 -13.42 -10.68
CA GLU A 13 -3.83 -13.38 -11.96
C GLU A 13 -4.40 -12.00 -12.30
N GLU A 14 -4.38 -11.05 -11.35
CA GLU A 14 -5.01 -9.74 -11.51
C GLU A 14 -4.06 -8.57 -11.18
N ILE A 15 -4.23 -7.46 -11.90
CA ILE A 15 -3.68 -6.17 -11.50
C ILE A 15 -4.55 -5.60 -10.38
N LEU A 16 -3.92 -5.20 -9.28
CA LEU A 16 -4.59 -4.82 -8.04
C LEU A 16 -4.31 -3.37 -7.66
N PHE A 17 -5.25 -2.78 -6.92
CA PHE A 17 -5.03 -1.56 -6.17
C PHE A 17 -5.35 -1.79 -4.69
N VAL A 18 -4.62 -1.11 -3.80
CA VAL A 18 -4.81 -1.21 -2.34
C VAL A 18 -5.29 0.11 -1.78
N ILE A 19 -6.31 0.09 -0.93
CA ILE A 19 -6.75 1.25 -0.15
C ILE A 19 -6.40 1.00 1.31
N SER A 20 -5.71 1.94 1.95
CA SER A 20 -5.24 1.80 3.32
C SER A 20 -5.46 3.09 4.11
N SER A 21 -5.60 2.99 5.43
CA SER A 21 -5.59 4.18 6.29
C SER A 21 -4.20 4.80 6.35
N GLY A 22 -4.08 6.09 6.67
CA GLY A 22 -2.77 6.74 6.81
C GLY A 22 -1.81 6.03 7.77
N ALA A 23 -2.27 5.68 8.96
CA ALA A 23 -1.45 5.03 9.99
C ALA A 23 -1.07 3.60 9.60
N PHE A 24 -1.98 2.86 8.96
CA PHE A 24 -1.71 1.49 8.53
C PHE A 24 -0.84 1.45 7.26
N GLY A 25 -1.10 2.35 6.31
CA GLY A 25 -0.34 2.53 5.08
C GLY A 25 1.14 2.79 5.34
N GLN A 26 1.48 3.59 6.35
CA GLN A 26 2.87 3.84 6.72
C GLN A 26 3.65 2.56 7.08
N LYS A 27 2.97 1.53 7.61
CA LYS A 27 3.57 0.23 7.92
C LYS A 27 3.46 -0.77 6.76
N LEU A 28 2.36 -0.70 6.00
CA LEU A 28 2.05 -1.65 4.93
C LEU A 28 2.86 -1.37 3.65
N VAL A 29 2.91 -0.10 3.22
CA VAL A 29 3.48 0.32 1.92
C VAL A 29 4.90 -0.17 1.71
N PRO A 30 5.85 -0.07 2.67
CA PRO A 30 7.21 -0.58 2.49
C PRO A 30 7.29 -2.06 2.10
N ASN A 31 6.30 -2.88 2.45
CA ASN A 31 6.29 -4.31 2.17
C ASN A 31 5.65 -4.68 0.83
N ILE A 32 4.81 -3.80 0.26
CA ILE A 32 4.00 -4.14 -0.92
C ILE A 32 4.27 -3.26 -2.14
N HIS A 33 4.81 -2.05 -1.98
CA HIS A 33 4.96 -1.09 -3.10
C HIS A 33 5.81 -1.58 -4.27
N GLY A 34 6.70 -2.56 -4.05
CA GLY A 34 7.52 -3.16 -5.11
C GLY A 34 6.88 -4.35 -5.83
N MET A 35 5.65 -4.74 -5.48
CA MET A 35 4.97 -5.88 -6.11
C MET A 35 4.56 -5.52 -7.55
N PRO A 36 4.99 -6.28 -8.58
CA PRO A 36 4.69 -5.96 -9.98
C PRO A 36 3.20 -5.87 -10.34
N LYS A 37 2.34 -6.51 -9.54
CA LYS A 37 0.89 -6.56 -9.74
C LYS A 37 0.12 -5.40 -9.08
N LEU A 38 0.79 -4.53 -8.31
CA LEU A 38 0.14 -3.38 -7.72
C LEU A 38 0.29 -2.16 -8.62
N ASP A 39 -0.83 -1.72 -9.19
CA ASP A 39 -0.89 -0.53 -10.04
C ASP A 39 -0.92 0.75 -9.19
N ALA A 40 -1.64 0.72 -8.06
CA ALA A 40 -1.77 1.88 -7.20
C ALA A 40 -1.99 1.52 -5.73
N ILE A 41 -1.52 2.41 -4.84
CA ILE A 41 -1.84 2.40 -3.41
C ILE A 41 -2.45 3.74 -3.03
N TYR A 42 -3.70 3.71 -2.58
CA TYR A 42 -4.44 4.89 -2.11
C TYR A 42 -4.43 4.97 -0.59
N ILE A 43 -4.01 6.13 -0.08
CA ILE A 43 -3.96 6.38 1.36
C ILE A 43 -5.12 7.27 1.78
N PHE A 44 -6.12 6.67 2.41
CA PHE A 44 -7.24 7.39 3.02
C PHE A 44 -6.83 7.93 4.40
N CYS A 45 -6.74 9.24 4.54
CA CYS A 45 -6.32 9.86 5.80
C CYS A 45 -6.86 11.29 5.96
N ILE A 46 -6.99 11.72 7.21
CA ILE A 46 -7.39 13.10 7.56
C ILE A 46 -6.20 14.05 7.39
N ASN A 47 -4.99 13.64 7.83
CA ASN A 47 -3.80 14.46 7.76
C ASN A 47 -2.93 14.11 6.54
N LYS A 48 -3.37 14.58 5.37
CA LYS A 48 -2.70 14.33 4.09
C LYS A 48 -1.22 14.73 4.11
N GLN A 49 -0.89 15.92 4.61
CA GLN A 49 0.46 16.46 4.61
C GLN A 49 1.46 15.53 5.33
N ARG A 50 1.08 15.04 6.53
CA ARG A 50 1.89 14.06 7.28
C ARG A 50 2.14 12.78 6.49
N HIS A 51 1.14 12.30 5.74
CA HIS A 51 1.26 11.03 5.04
C HIS A 51 1.93 11.13 3.67
N GLU A 52 1.94 12.31 3.05
CA GLU A 52 2.68 12.56 1.81
C GLU A 52 4.19 12.46 1.98
N GLU A 53 4.74 12.82 3.14
CA GLU A 53 6.19 12.80 3.38
C GLU A 53 6.80 11.42 3.19
N TRP A 54 6.20 10.38 3.78
CA TRP A 54 6.68 9.01 3.62
C TRP A 54 6.15 8.34 2.35
N ALA A 55 5.00 8.76 1.84
CA ALA A 55 4.45 8.20 0.59
C ALA A 55 5.29 8.59 -0.65
N LYS A 56 6.02 9.72 -0.60
CA LYS A 56 6.98 10.11 -1.64
C LYS A 56 8.18 9.15 -1.77
N ILE A 57 8.47 8.36 -0.74
CA ILE A 57 9.64 7.45 -0.72
C ILE A 57 9.35 6.15 -1.49
N GLY A 58 8.07 5.81 -1.71
CA GLY A 58 7.65 4.57 -2.37
C GLY A 58 7.18 4.74 -3.82
N ARG A 59 7.51 5.86 -4.49
CA ARG A 59 7.18 6.12 -5.90
C ARG A 59 8.44 6.11 -6.76
#